data_AF-A0A7C1DXG9-F1
#
_entry.id   AF-A0A7C1DXG9-F1
#
_cell.length_a   1.000
_cell.length_b   1.000
_cell.length_c   1.000
_cell.angle_alpha   90.00
_cell.angle_beta   90.00
_cell.angle_gamma   90.00
#
_symmetry.space_group_name_H-M   'P 1'
#
loop_
_entity.id
_entity.type
_entity.pdbx_description
1 polymer ?
#
loop_
_entity_poly.entity_id
_entity_poly.type
_entity_poly.pdbx_seq_one_letter_code
_entity_poly.pdbx_strand_id
1 'polypeptide(L)'
;MKIIALLLVSAGLSFAGIARGPILSAESPHEAMIVNFRTDTPCIGQVKYREVGTSDWRYLADSTASANHSIEIALPPFANFEYVLLADGDSTGPHSFWTAPEPGAMEDFQFCAYGDSRDWHIAHAVIIEHMMSCDPMFVTNSGDMVGDGNDNGDWDTFFEIIAEDYDLARTTPFFYAMGNHDRESAYFYDAVRLPQNPSGTEEYGSFDWGRIHFFFMNSEIDYSLTSDQYEFLTNDLAEASVNPDYDFLIGLVHRPFYSSGYHGREEDMAVALEPLLAANNVDLVLQGHDHMYERSHPQDGVIYIVTGGGGAPSSPIIWWLGHCAFGYNFFHHLNFKYVADEHKLSMFMHNYDDDIVDSLILINRPIAVQEQALPGKHELRAYPNPFNSYCRICRPPDLKGEQDIEIYDVSGSLVRRAHLGEGCCFVWWGKDDSGADLPSGVYLAKFVPGTENAIKLTIIK
;
A
#
# COMPACT_ATOMS: atom_id res chain seq x y z
N MET A 1 22.77 58.80 -36.26
CA MET A 1 23.56 58.35 -35.10
C MET A 1 23.00 56.99 -34.69
N LYS A 2 23.61 55.89 -35.14
CA LYS A 2 23.17 54.53 -34.79
C LYS A 2 23.93 54.13 -33.53
N ILE A 3 23.21 53.94 -32.43
CA ILE A 3 23.76 53.45 -31.18
C ILE A 3 23.94 51.93 -31.33
N ILE A 4 25.18 51.49 -31.40
CA ILE A 4 25.56 50.08 -31.31
C ILE A 4 25.52 49.74 -29.82
N ALA A 5 24.52 48.96 -29.40
CA ALA A 5 24.51 48.33 -28.10
C ALA A 5 25.49 47.15 -28.14
N LEU A 6 26.62 47.30 -27.46
CA LEU A 6 27.58 46.23 -27.24
C LEU A 6 26.99 45.30 -26.16
N LEU A 7 26.45 44.15 -26.55
CA LEU A 7 26.11 43.08 -25.61
C LEU A 7 27.43 42.52 -25.06
N LEU A 8 27.75 42.88 -23.82
CA LEU A 8 28.72 42.16 -23.00
C LEU A 8 28.08 40.82 -22.64
N VAL A 9 28.45 39.76 -23.36
CA VAL A 9 28.24 38.39 -22.90
C VAL A 9 29.22 38.20 -21.74
N SER A 10 28.75 38.30 -20.50
CA SER A 10 29.45 37.69 -19.38
C SER A 10 29.36 36.19 -19.60
N ALA A 11 30.48 35.56 -19.97
CA ALA A 11 30.63 34.12 -19.78
C ALA A 11 30.42 33.89 -18.27
N GLY A 12 29.30 33.26 -17.91
CA GLY A 12 29.07 32.81 -16.56
C GLY A 12 30.21 31.88 -16.19
N LEU A 13 30.87 32.16 -15.07
CA LEU A 13 31.65 31.15 -14.38
C LEU A 13 30.66 30.03 -14.04
N SER A 14 30.78 28.84 -14.64
CA SER A 14 30.12 27.67 -14.07
C SER A 14 30.81 27.43 -12.73
N PHE A 15 30.10 27.67 -11.64
CA PHE A 15 30.57 27.21 -10.34
C PHE A 15 30.44 25.70 -10.38
N ALA A 16 31.58 25.01 -10.32
CA ALA A 16 31.61 23.58 -10.01
C ALA A 16 30.86 23.34 -8.68
N GLY A 17 30.05 22.29 -8.62
CA GLY A 17 29.26 21.96 -7.45
C GLY A 17 28.55 20.60 -7.56
N ILE A 18 27.59 20.38 -6.66
CA ILE A 18 26.71 19.21 -6.67
C ILE A 18 25.61 19.47 -7.71
N ALA A 19 25.61 18.69 -8.77
CA ALA A 19 24.75 18.85 -9.94
C ALA A 19 23.45 18.02 -9.88
N ARG A 20 23.35 17.08 -8.93
CA ARG A 20 22.14 16.30 -8.62
C ARG A 20 22.23 15.70 -7.22
N GLY A 21 21.15 15.81 -6.45
CA GLY A 21 20.95 15.07 -5.21
C GLY A 21 21.31 15.85 -3.93
N PRO A 22 21.66 15.16 -2.83
CA PRO A 22 21.76 13.71 -2.67
C PRO A 22 20.43 12.98 -2.84
N ILE A 23 20.51 11.70 -3.19
CA ILE A 23 19.37 10.77 -3.28
C ILE A 23 19.72 9.56 -2.41
N LEU A 24 18.91 9.30 -1.40
CA LEU A 24 19.05 8.15 -0.52
C LEU A 24 18.50 6.89 -1.19
N SER A 25 19.25 5.81 -1.05
CA SER A 25 18.83 4.45 -1.43
C SER A 25 19.50 3.43 -0.52
N ALA A 26 19.11 2.17 -0.61
CA ALA A 26 19.74 1.10 0.17
C ALA A 26 19.60 -0.25 -0.53
N GLU A 27 20.65 -1.08 -0.42
CA GLU A 27 20.58 -2.51 -0.78
C GLU A 27 20.04 -3.33 0.41
N SER A 28 20.56 -3.06 1.61
CA SER A 28 20.09 -3.64 2.88
C SER A 28 19.73 -2.51 3.85
N PRO A 29 18.47 -2.04 3.89
CA PRO A 29 18.11 -0.80 4.60
C PRO A 29 18.23 -0.86 6.13
N HIS A 30 18.37 -2.05 6.71
CA HIS A 30 18.63 -2.24 8.15
C HIS A 30 20.14 -2.22 8.49
N GLU A 31 21.03 -2.39 7.51
CA GLU A 31 22.48 -2.45 7.72
C GLU A 31 23.21 -1.21 7.20
N ALA A 32 22.65 -0.54 6.19
CA ALA A 32 23.32 0.58 5.53
C ALA A 32 22.35 1.57 4.86
N MET A 33 22.87 2.77 4.62
CA MET A 33 22.25 3.79 3.79
C MET A 33 23.26 4.30 2.76
N ILE A 34 22.83 4.49 1.51
CA ILE A 34 23.67 4.94 0.41
C ILE A 34 23.29 6.37 0.04
N VAL A 35 24.28 7.27 0.05
CA VAL A 35 24.12 8.66 -0.38
C VAL A 35 24.61 8.78 -1.82
N ASN A 36 23.67 8.89 -2.76
CA ASN A 36 23.97 9.01 -4.18
C ASN A 36 23.93 10.47 -4.63
N PHE A 37 24.89 10.91 -5.44
CA PHE A 37 24.90 12.28 -5.96
C PHE A 37 25.77 12.38 -7.23
N ARG A 38 25.56 13.45 -7.99
CA ARG A 38 26.37 13.79 -9.17
C ARG A 38 27.03 15.15 -8.97
N THR A 39 28.27 15.31 -9.43
CA THR A 39 28.99 16.59 -9.44
C THR A 39 29.27 17.07 -10.87
N ASP A 40 29.47 18.37 -11.04
CA ASP A 40 29.79 18.96 -12.35
C ASP A 40 31.15 18.50 -12.88
N THR A 41 32.10 18.26 -11.97
CA THR A 41 33.44 17.78 -12.32
C THR A 41 33.83 16.54 -11.51
N PRO A 42 34.65 15.62 -12.07
CA PRO A 42 35.14 14.49 -11.31
C PRO A 42 35.94 14.94 -10.08
N CYS A 43 35.45 14.59 -8.89
CA CYS A 43 36.05 14.99 -7.62
C CYS A 43 35.98 13.85 -6.58
N ILE A 44 36.56 14.05 -5.40
CA ILE A 44 36.32 13.17 -4.25
C ILE A 44 35.12 13.73 -3.49
N GLY A 45 34.03 12.98 -3.46
CA GLY A 45 32.89 13.28 -2.61
C GLY A 45 33.13 12.80 -1.19
N GLN A 46 32.49 13.47 -0.23
CA GLN A 46 32.59 13.15 1.19
C GLN A 46 31.23 13.24 1.87
N VAL A 47 30.94 12.27 2.73
CA VAL A 47 29.79 12.33 3.64
C VAL A 47 30.32 12.37 5.05
N LYS A 48 29.93 13.39 5.81
CA LYS A 48 30.04 13.35 7.26
C LYS A 48 28.69 13.00 7.85
N TYR A 49 28.67 12.12 8.85
CA TYR A 49 27.44 11.62 9.45
C TYR A 49 27.61 11.37 10.95
N ARG A 50 26.50 11.35 11.68
CA ARG A 50 26.44 10.97 13.10
C ARG A 50 25.03 10.56 13.49
N GLU A 51 24.90 9.81 14.57
CA GLU A 51 23.60 9.51 15.17
C GLU A 51 23.02 10.79 15.77
N VAL A 52 21.73 11.04 15.55
CA VAL A 52 21.05 12.25 16.02
C VAL A 52 21.17 12.36 17.54
N GLY A 53 21.58 13.52 18.03
CA GLY A 53 21.80 13.78 19.46
C GLY A 53 23.22 13.51 19.96
N THR A 54 24.11 12.96 19.11
CA THR A 54 25.53 12.81 19.42
C THR A 54 26.36 14.02 18.94
N SER A 55 27.56 14.23 19.51
CA SER A 55 28.43 15.34 19.10
C SER A 55 29.41 14.99 17.98
N ASP A 56 29.79 13.72 17.86
CA ASP A 56 30.99 13.30 17.15
C ASP A 56 30.67 12.89 15.71
N TRP A 57 31.13 13.71 14.76
CA TRP A 57 31.00 13.43 13.33
C TRP A 57 31.98 12.35 12.88
N ARG A 58 31.46 11.37 12.14
CA ARG A 58 32.22 10.38 11.38
C ARG A 58 32.28 10.84 9.91
N TYR A 59 33.26 10.35 9.17
CA TYR A 59 33.52 10.79 7.80
C TYR A 59 33.80 9.59 6.90
N LEU A 60 33.20 9.60 5.72
CA LEU A 60 33.45 8.71 4.60
C LEU A 60 33.73 9.54 3.35
N ALA A 61 34.49 8.98 2.43
CA ALA A 61 34.87 9.64 1.19
C ALA A 61 35.08 8.59 0.10
N ASP A 62 34.89 9.00 -1.15
CA ASP A 62 35.28 8.14 -2.27
C ASP A 62 36.78 7.83 -2.24
N SER A 63 37.13 6.64 -2.69
CA SER A 63 38.52 6.26 -2.89
C SER A 63 39.14 6.88 -4.15
N THR A 64 38.30 7.27 -5.11
CA THR A 64 38.72 7.73 -6.45
C THR A 64 37.83 8.86 -6.93
N ALA A 65 38.40 9.81 -7.67
CA ALA A 65 37.62 10.91 -8.21
C ALA A 65 36.62 10.41 -9.27
N SER A 66 35.35 10.79 -9.12
CA SER A 66 34.24 10.45 -10.01
C SER A 66 33.31 11.65 -10.14
N ALA A 67 32.46 11.63 -11.17
CA ALA A 67 31.34 12.57 -11.28
C ALA A 67 30.02 11.98 -10.76
N ASN A 68 29.89 10.64 -10.75
CA ASN A 68 28.78 9.94 -10.13
C ASN A 68 29.29 9.24 -8.87
N HIS A 69 28.58 9.41 -7.77
CA HIS A 69 29.01 8.97 -6.44
C HIS A 69 27.91 8.17 -5.77
N SER A 70 28.31 7.12 -5.06
CA SER A 70 27.47 6.31 -4.18
C SER A 70 28.29 5.98 -2.93
N ILE A 71 28.09 6.75 -1.85
CA ILE A 71 28.82 6.57 -0.60
C ILE A 71 27.92 5.80 0.37
N GLU A 72 28.26 4.53 0.59
CA GLU A 72 27.57 3.65 1.54
C GLU A 72 28.03 3.91 2.98
N ILE A 73 27.07 4.08 3.86
CA ILE A 73 27.26 4.27 5.29
C ILE A 73 26.72 3.03 6.00
N ALA A 74 27.61 2.21 6.55
CA ALA A 74 27.22 1.08 7.42
C ALA A 74 26.73 1.60 8.78
N LEU A 75 25.52 1.19 9.17
CA LEU A 75 24.77 1.76 10.29
C LEU A 75 24.02 0.66 11.06
N PRO A 76 23.76 0.84 12.36
CA PRO A 76 22.85 -0.04 13.08
C PRO A 76 21.40 0.13 12.59
N PRO A 77 20.57 -0.91 12.76
CA PRO A 77 19.15 -0.87 12.45
C PRO A 77 18.40 0.13 13.35
N PHE A 78 17.24 0.58 12.86
CA PHE A 78 16.28 1.42 13.57
C PHE A 78 16.89 2.60 14.33
N ALA A 79 17.74 3.36 13.66
CA ALA A 79 18.45 4.48 14.24
C ALA A 79 18.38 5.70 13.33
N ASN A 80 18.26 6.87 13.95
CA ASN A 80 18.19 8.14 13.25
C ASN A 80 19.57 8.77 13.12
N PHE A 81 19.98 9.04 11.88
CA PHE A 81 21.27 9.63 11.56
C PHE A 81 21.07 10.97 10.87
N GLU A 82 21.95 11.92 11.16
CA GLU A 82 22.12 13.12 10.36
C GLU A 82 23.40 13.06 9.55
N TYR A 83 23.36 13.61 8.33
CA TYR A 83 24.50 13.65 7.43
C TYR A 83 24.60 14.98 6.69
N VAL A 84 25.81 15.32 6.26
CA VAL A 84 26.11 16.45 5.37
C VAL A 84 26.97 15.91 4.24
N LEU A 85 26.54 16.19 3.01
CA LEU A 85 27.30 15.91 1.81
C LEU A 85 28.23 17.10 1.52
N LEU A 86 29.50 16.82 1.20
CA LEU A 86 30.48 17.78 0.71
C LEU A 86 31.12 17.24 -0.57
N ALA A 87 30.99 17.95 -1.67
CA ALA A 87 31.59 17.55 -2.94
C ALA A 87 31.78 18.76 -3.86
N ASP A 88 32.83 18.72 -4.68
CA ASP A 88 33.15 19.75 -5.70
C ASP A 88 33.11 21.22 -5.23
N GLY A 89 33.47 21.47 -3.97
CA GLY A 89 33.45 22.82 -3.39
C GLY A 89 32.09 23.31 -2.89
N ASP A 90 31.07 22.44 -2.94
CA ASP A 90 29.71 22.68 -2.46
C ASP A 90 29.35 21.74 -1.29
N SER A 91 28.24 22.02 -0.62
CA SER A 91 27.72 21.21 0.48
C SER A 91 26.20 21.32 0.65
N THR A 92 25.58 20.22 1.06
CA THR A 92 24.13 20.18 1.39
C THR A 92 23.89 19.41 2.68
N GLY A 93 22.91 19.87 3.46
CA GLY A 93 22.55 19.36 4.79
C GLY A 93 22.82 20.35 5.94
N PRO A 94 22.66 19.91 7.21
CA PRO A 94 22.39 18.54 7.60
C PRO A 94 20.99 18.07 7.22
N HIS A 95 20.93 16.86 6.66
CA HIS A 95 19.71 16.09 6.43
C HIS A 95 19.66 14.93 7.42
N SER A 96 18.49 14.37 7.69
CA SER A 96 18.35 13.21 8.58
C SER A 96 17.50 12.11 7.97
N PHE A 97 17.81 10.87 8.30
CA PHE A 97 17.08 9.67 7.86
C PHE A 97 17.08 8.60 8.94
N TRP A 98 16.15 7.65 8.83
CA TRP A 98 16.13 6.45 9.64
C TRP A 98 16.64 5.24 8.85
N THR A 99 17.41 4.37 9.50
CA THR A 99 17.61 3.00 9.01
C THR A 99 16.36 2.16 9.31
N ALA A 100 16.14 1.12 8.49
CA ALA A 100 15.03 0.20 8.72
C ALA A 100 15.22 -0.57 10.04
N PRO A 101 14.13 -0.99 10.71
CA PRO A 101 14.20 -2.03 11.71
C PRO A 101 14.75 -3.32 11.11
N GLU A 102 15.49 -4.09 11.94
CA GLU A 102 15.92 -5.44 11.57
C GLU A 102 14.73 -6.31 11.13
N PRO A 103 14.93 -7.26 10.21
CA PRO A 103 13.91 -8.25 9.87
C PRO A 103 13.29 -8.88 11.11
N GLY A 104 11.96 -8.83 11.22
CA GLY A 104 11.19 -9.36 12.35
C GLY A 104 10.98 -8.42 13.54
N ALA A 105 11.64 -7.25 13.58
CA ALA A 105 11.55 -6.33 14.70
C ALA A 105 10.14 -5.70 14.84
N MET A 106 9.64 -5.67 16.09
CA MET A 106 8.32 -5.12 16.45
C MET A 106 8.36 -3.60 16.57
N GLU A 107 8.62 -2.89 15.48
CA GLU A 107 8.70 -1.43 15.45
C GLU A 107 7.59 -0.86 14.56
N ASP A 108 6.98 0.24 15.02
CA ASP A 108 6.00 0.99 14.24
C ASP A 108 6.74 1.79 13.15
N PHE A 109 6.17 1.81 11.95
CA PHE A 109 6.69 2.63 10.86
C PHE A 109 5.58 3.01 9.88
N GLN A 110 5.90 3.96 9.01
CA GLN A 110 5.04 4.35 7.91
C GLN A 110 5.85 4.59 6.65
N PHE A 111 5.23 4.37 5.50
CA PHE A 111 5.84 4.54 4.19
C PHE A 111 4.81 5.07 3.21
N CYS A 112 5.28 5.67 2.11
CA CYS A 112 4.40 6.11 1.04
C CYS A 112 4.60 5.29 -0.23
N ALA A 113 3.57 5.21 -1.07
CA ALA A 113 3.65 4.59 -2.38
C ALA A 113 2.97 5.45 -3.45
N TYR A 114 3.56 5.48 -4.65
CA TYR A 114 3.00 6.14 -5.82
C TYR A 114 3.69 5.60 -7.10
N GLY A 115 3.32 6.09 -8.28
CA GLY A 115 3.97 5.70 -9.54
C GLY A 115 3.49 6.56 -10.70
N ASP A 116 4.10 6.39 -11.87
CA ASP A 116 3.70 7.07 -13.10
C ASP A 116 3.78 8.60 -12.94
N SER A 117 4.98 9.12 -12.61
CA SER A 117 5.21 10.55 -12.29
C SER A 117 5.35 11.40 -13.55
N ARG A 118 6.24 10.97 -14.46
CA ARG A 118 6.42 11.48 -15.82
C ARG A 118 6.27 13.01 -15.96
N ASP A 119 5.39 13.44 -16.87
CA ASP A 119 5.49 14.70 -17.59
C ASP A 119 4.81 15.90 -16.88
N TRP A 120 3.81 15.71 -16.00
CA TRP A 120 3.15 16.84 -15.34
C TRP A 120 3.84 17.16 -14.00
N HIS A 121 5.06 17.67 -14.11
CA HIS A 121 5.96 17.97 -12.99
C HIS A 121 5.33 18.79 -11.85
N ILE A 122 4.40 19.71 -12.14
CA ILE A 122 3.68 20.46 -11.08
C ILE A 122 2.79 19.52 -10.26
N ALA A 123 2.11 18.58 -10.91
CA ALA A 123 1.29 17.61 -10.20
C ALA A 123 2.17 16.66 -9.39
N HIS A 124 3.28 16.19 -9.97
CA HIS A 124 4.26 15.38 -9.27
C HIS A 124 4.82 16.09 -8.03
N ALA A 125 5.23 17.36 -8.15
CA ALA A 125 5.71 18.17 -7.03
C ALA A 125 4.69 18.25 -5.88
N VAL A 126 3.40 18.43 -6.17
CA VAL A 126 2.34 18.44 -5.13
C VAL A 126 2.23 17.08 -4.44
N ILE A 127 2.30 15.98 -5.20
CA ILE A 127 2.29 14.63 -4.62
C ILE A 127 3.51 14.39 -3.72
N ILE A 128 4.70 14.87 -4.11
CA ILE A 128 5.90 14.81 -3.26
C ILE A 128 5.73 15.63 -1.98
N GLU A 129 5.20 16.85 -2.07
CA GLU A 129 4.92 17.70 -0.90
C GLU A 129 3.98 17.00 0.10
N HIS A 130 2.92 16.37 -0.39
CA HIS A 130 1.97 15.63 0.46
C HIS A 130 2.62 14.42 1.11
N MET A 131 3.42 13.64 0.37
CA MET A 131 4.18 12.52 0.93
C MET A 131 5.17 12.98 2.00
N MET A 132 5.86 14.12 1.83
CA MET A 132 6.70 14.67 2.90
C MET A 132 5.92 14.96 4.18
N SER A 133 4.68 15.48 4.06
CA SER A 133 3.82 15.74 5.22
C SER A 133 3.39 14.45 5.95
N CYS A 134 3.46 13.31 5.27
CA CYS A 134 3.18 12.01 5.85
C CYS A 134 4.33 11.48 6.71
N ASP A 135 5.53 12.09 6.67
CA ASP A 135 6.74 11.65 7.39
C ASP A 135 7.09 10.15 7.14
N PRO A 136 7.21 9.71 5.87
CA PRO A 136 7.53 8.33 5.53
C PRO A 136 8.97 7.99 5.89
N MET A 137 9.19 6.76 6.34
CA MET A 137 10.55 6.24 6.54
C MET A 137 11.17 5.68 5.24
N PHE A 138 10.34 5.35 4.25
CA PHE A 138 10.75 5.04 2.88
C PHE A 138 9.59 5.30 1.89
N VAL A 139 9.89 5.34 0.60
CA VAL A 139 8.89 5.46 -0.47
C VAL A 139 9.05 4.31 -1.46
N THR A 140 7.95 3.72 -1.92
CA THR A 140 7.94 2.77 -3.04
C THR A 140 7.38 3.44 -4.30
N ASN A 141 8.03 3.26 -5.45
CA ASN A 141 7.59 3.79 -6.72
C ASN A 141 7.32 2.66 -7.73
N SER A 142 6.09 2.56 -8.27
CA SER A 142 5.69 1.49 -9.20
C SER A 142 6.13 1.70 -10.66
N GLY A 143 7.18 2.48 -10.92
CA GLY A 143 7.75 2.69 -12.24
C GLY A 143 7.13 3.83 -13.03
N ASP A 144 7.66 4.05 -14.24
CA ASP A 144 7.37 5.20 -15.09
C ASP A 144 7.67 6.51 -14.35
N MET A 145 8.90 6.61 -13.83
CA MET A 145 9.40 7.83 -13.18
C MET A 145 9.48 8.97 -14.18
N VAL A 146 9.91 8.68 -15.41
CA VAL A 146 10.21 9.68 -16.45
C VAL A 146 9.41 9.46 -17.74
N GLY A 147 9.28 10.50 -18.57
CA GLY A 147 8.57 10.42 -19.86
C GLY A 147 9.37 9.68 -20.93
N ASP A 148 10.69 9.84 -20.97
CA ASP A 148 11.61 9.04 -21.80
C ASP A 148 12.92 8.74 -21.03
N GLY A 149 13.10 7.47 -20.66
CA GLY A 149 14.30 6.99 -19.96
C GLY A 149 15.63 7.18 -20.71
N ASN A 150 15.60 7.40 -22.02
CA ASN A 150 16.79 7.72 -22.80
C ASN A 150 17.15 9.23 -22.79
N ASP A 151 16.29 10.08 -22.21
CA ASP A 151 16.58 11.50 -22.02
C ASP A 151 17.07 11.76 -20.59
N ASN A 152 18.34 12.14 -20.45
CA ASN A 152 18.91 12.47 -19.15
C ASN A 152 18.26 13.74 -18.54
N GLY A 153 17.68 14.62 -19.35
CA GLY A 153 16.97 15.80 -18.86
C GLY A 153 15.70 15.44 -18.08
N ASP A 154 15.01 14.37 -18.48
CA ASP A 154 13.83 13.89 -17.75
C ASP A 154 14.24 13.32 -16.39
N TRP A 155 15.34 12.55 -16.32
CA TRP A 155 15.88 12.05 -15.05
C TRP A 155 16.33 13.19 -14.14
N ASP A 156 17.03 14.18 -14.68
CA ASP A 156 17.47 15.35 -13.92
C ASP A 156 16.26 16.09 -13.34
N THR A 157 15.20 16.27 -14.12
CA THR A 157 13.95 16.89 -13.65
C THR A 157 13.27 16.06 -12.55
N PHE A 158 13.17 14.74 -12.73
CA PHE A 158 12.58 13.85 -11.72
C PHE A 158 13.34 13.93 -10.39
N PHE A 159 14.67 13.83 -10.42
CA PHE A 159 15.50 13.88 -9.22
C PHE A 159 15.56 15.29 -8.60
N GLU A 160 15.50 16.35 -9.40
CA GLU A 160 15.37 17.74 -8.91
C GLU A 160 14.09 17.89 -8.09
N ILE A 161 12.95 17.38 -8.59
CA ILE A 161 11.67 17.46 -7.87
C ILE A 161 11.75 16.70 -6.54
N ILE A 162 12.19 15.45 -6.53
CA ILE A 162 12.14 14.62 -5.32
C ILE A 162 13.24 14.91 -4.30
N ALA A 163 14.31 15.62 -4.69
CA ALA A 163 15.46 15.89 -3.81
C ALA A 163 15.75 17.38 -3.57
N GLU A 164 15.70 18.21 -4.62
CA GLU A 164 16.18 19.59 -4.56
C GLU A 164 15.06 20.60 -4.27
N ASP A 165 13.93 20.46 -4.97
CA ASP A 165 12.71 21.23 -4.70
C ASP A 165 12.06 20.79 -3.37
N TYR A 166 12.11 19.48 -3.11
CA TYR A 166 11.57 18.84 -1.92
C TYR A 166 12.62 17.87 -1.36
N ASP A 167 13.02 18.02 -0.11
CA ASP A 167 14.09 17.21 0.51
C ASP A 167 13.69 15.73 0.76
N LEU A 168 12.65 15.19 0.09
CA LEU A 168 12.12 13.86 0.36
C LEU A 168 13.19 12.78 0.10
N ALA A 169 13.79 12.76 -1.08
CA ALA A 169 14.88 11.82 -1.41
C ALA A 169 16.20 12.14 -0.69
N ARG A 170 16.33 13.32 -0.05
CA ARG A 170 17.48 13.62 0.82
C ARG A 170 17.32 13.05 2.23
N THR A 171 16.10 12.70 2.62
CA THR A 171 15.75 12.28 3.99
C THR A 171 15.15 10.87 4.05
N THR A 172 14.69 10.36 2.91
CA THR A 172 13.91 9.13 2.79
C THR A 172 14.45 8.29 1.62
N PRO A 173 14.82 7.01 1.81
CA PRO A 173 15.18 6.12 0.71
C PRO A 173 13.97 5.76 -0.14
N PHE A 174 14.22 5.52 -1.42
CA PHE A 174 13.20 5.07 -2.36
C PHE A 174 13.53 3.66 -2.88
N PHE A 175 12.49 2.86 -3.09
CA PHE A 175 12.54 1.56 -3.75
C PHE A 175 11.64 1.60 -4.98
N TYR A 176 12.10 1.05 -6.10
CA TYR A 176 11.47 1.25 -7.40
C TYR A 176 11.20 -0.09 -8.07
N ALA A 177 10.08 -0.19 -8.78
CA ALA A 177 9.96 -1.08 -9.94
C ALA A 177 10.28 -0.29 -11.20
N MET A 178 10.74 -0.99 -12.25
CA MET A 178 10.96 -0.35 -13.54
C MET A 178 9.69 -0.36 -14.39
N GLY A 179 9.38 0.78 -15.00
CA GLY A 179 8.31 0.92 -15.99
C GLY A 179 8.79 0.97 -17.44
N ASN A 180 7.85 0.91 -18.36
CA ASN A 180 8.16 0.85 -19.78
C ASN A 180 8.71 2.15 -20.36
N HIS A 181 8.46 3.29 -19.71
CA HIS A 181 9.05 4.56 -20.08
C HIS A 181 10.48 4.74 -19.55
N ASP A 182 10.86 4.04 -18.47
CA ASP A 182 12.18 4.15 -17.86
C ASP A 182 13.28 3.40 -18.64
N ARG A 183 12.90 2.36 -19.41
CA ARG A 183 13.72 1.68 -20.43
C ARG A 183 15.04 1.05 -19.94
N GLU A 184 15.09 0.54 -18.71
CA GLU A 184 16.34 0.00 -18.13
C GLU A 184 17.51 0.98 -18.25
N SER A 185 17.22 2.27 -18.08
CA SER A 185 18.18 3.32 -18.40
C SER A 185 19.37 3.29 -17.45
N ALA A 186 20.57 3.36 -18.03
CA ALA A 186 21.79 3.57 -17.26
C ALA A 186 21.74 4.87 -16.45
N TYR A 187 20.98 5.90 -16.86
CA TYR A 187 20.84 7.13 -16.09
C TYR A 187 20.18 6.91 -14.74
N PHE A 188 19.24 5.95 -14.65
CA PHE A 188 18.62 5.53 -13.40
C PHE A 188 19.59 4.72 -12.54
N TYR A 189 20.17 3.66 -13.13
CA TYR A 189 21.11 2.79 -12.43
C TYR A 189 22.42 3.50 -12.04
N ASP A 190 22.75 4.65 -12.64
CA ASP A 190 23.85 5.51 -12.20
C ASP A 190 23.44 6.47 -11.06
N ALA A 191 22.15 6.62 -10.78
CA ALA A 191 21.61 7.59 -9.82
C ALA A 191 21.27 7.00 -8.45
N VAL A 192 20.96 5.71 -8.37
CA VAL A 192 20.56 5.02 -7.14
C VAL A 192 21.17 3.62 -7.06
N ARG A 193 21.14 3.03 -5.86
CA ARG A 193 21.52 1.64 -5.59
C ARG A 193 20.37 0.90 -4.93
N LEU A 194 19.94 -0.21 -5.51
CA LEU A 194 18.79 -1.01 -5.05
C LEU A 194 19.22 -2.42 -4.62
N PRO A 195 18.36 -3.15 -3.89
CA PRO A 195 18.62 -4.56 -3.62
C PRO A 195 18.88 -5.32 -4.94
N GLN A 196 19.91 -6.16 -4.92
CA GLN A 196 20.36 -6.86 -6.13
C GLN A 196 19.78 -8.27 -6.20
N ASN A 197 19.48 -8.72 -7.41
CA ASN A 197 19.17 -10.12 -7.68
C ASN A 197 20.42 -11.02 -7.58
N PRO A 198 20.28 -12.35 -7.65
CA PRO A 198 21.42 -13.28 -7.56
C PRO A 198 22.51 -13.10 -8.63
N SER A 199 22.22 -12.41 -9.74
CA SER A 199 23.17 -12.07 -10.79
C SER A 199 23.91 -10.75 -10.55
N GLY A 200 23.57 -10.03 -9.47
CA GLY A 200 24.18 -8.75 -9.09
C GLY A 200 23.64 -7.55 -9.89
N THR A 201 22.46 -7.66 -10.50
CA THR A 201 21.76 -6.51 -11.12
C THR A 201 20.59 -6.06 -10.28
N GLU A 202 20.14 -4.83 -10.50
CA GLU A 202 19.11 -4.14 -9.70
C GLU A 202 17.73 -4.20 -10.37
N GLU A 203 17.58 -5.08 -11.37
CA GLU A 203 16.37 -5.20 -12.19
C GLU A 203 15.17 -5.74 -11.39
N TYR A 204 15.41 -6.55 -10.38
CA TYR A 204 14.42 -7.12 -9.46
C TYR A 204 15.11 -7.53 -8.17
N GLY A 205 14.37 -7.66 -7.07
CA GLY A 205 14.94 -7.97 -5.78
C GLY A 205 13.94 -7.94 -4.65
N SER A 206 14.43 -8.04 -3.42
CA SER A 206 13.62 -7.96 -2.21
C SER A 206 14.36 -7.22 -1.10
N PHE A 207 13.61 -6.69 -0.14
CA PHE A 207 14.13 -6.05 1.06
C PHE A 207 13.14 -6.19 2.20
N ASP A 208 13.64 -6.08 3.42
CA ASP A 208 12.82 -6.14 4.62
C ASP A 208 12.76 -4.79 5.33
N TRP A 209 11.60 -4.51 5.91
CA TRP A 209 11.41 -3.39 6.82
C TRP A 209 10.65 -3.87 8.05
N GLY A 210 11.39 -4.18 9.13
CA GLY A 210 10.80 -4.80 10.31
C GLY A 210 10.10 -6.12 9.95
N ARG A 211 8.79 -6.19 10.20
CA ARG A 211 7.97 -7.40 9.97
C ARG A 211 7.27 -7.43 8.61
N ILE A 212 7.67 -6.60 7.66
CA ILE A 212 7.13 -6.64 6.31
C ILE A 212 8.25 -6.98 5.34
N HIS A 213 8.01 -8.02 4.55
CA HIS A 213 8.87 -8.42 3.45
C HIS A 213 8.35 -7.76 2.16
N PHE A 214 9.21 -7.03 1.48
CA PHE A 214 8.93 -6.40 0.21
C PHE A 214 9.71 -7.07 -0.90
N PHE A 215 9.08 -7.24 -2.05
CA PHE A 215 9.77 -7.63 -3.28
C PHE A 215 9.36 -6.71 -4.42
N PHE A 216 10.26 -6.50 -5.36
CA PHE A 216 9.96 -5.77 -6.58
C PHE A 216 10.39 -6.58 -7.79
N MET A 217 9.56 -6.49 -8.82
CA MET A 217 9.73 -7.20 -10.07
C MET A 217 9.71 -6.20 -11.24
N ASN A 218 10.26 -6.64 -12.35
CA ASN A 218 10.35 -5.86 -13.57
C ASN A 218 9.52 -6.53 -14.66
N SER A 219 8.42 -5.87 -14.98
CA SER A 219 7.46 -6.31 -15.99
C SER A 219 7.93 -6.09 -17.43
N GLU A 220 9.09 -5.45 -17.63
CA GLU A 220 9.65 -5.11 -18.93
C GLU A 220 10.74 -6.09 -19.39
N ILE A 221 11.11 -7.05 -18.54
CA ILE A 221 12.04 -8.15 -18.83
C ILE A 221 11.32 -9.51 -18.77
N ASP A 222 12.04 -10.61 -19.00
CA ASP A 222 11.44 -11.95 -18.99
C ASP A 222 10.94 -12.34 -17.58
N TYR A 223 9.69 -12.77 -17.52
CA TYR A 223 8.99 -13.30 -16.35
C TYR A 223 8.40 -14.70 -16.60
N SER A 224 8.84 -15.38 -17.67
CA SER A 224 8.43 -16.74 -17.97
C SER A 224 8.83 -17.71 -16.85
N LEU A 225 8.19 -18.89 -16.78
CA LEU A 225 8.48 -19.93 -15.78
C LEU A 225 9.93 -20.45 -15.79
N THR A 226 10.72 -20.09 -16.80
CA THR A 226 12.13 -20.45 -16.96
C THR A 226 13.08 -19.25 -16.84
N SER A 227 12.54 -18.07 -16.53
CA SER A 227 13.34 -16.86 -16.34
C SER A 227 14.02 -16.84 -14.98
N ASP A 228 15.17 -16.16 -14.91
CA ASP A 228 15.90 -15.96 -13.66
C ASP A 228 15.04 -15.18 -12.63
N GLN A 229 14.23 -14.24 -13.10
CA GLN A 229 13.28 -13.48 -12.28
C GLN A 229 12.22 -14.39 -11.65
N TYR A 230 11.64 -15.32 -12.41
CA TYR A 230 10.65 -16.26 -11.88
C TYR A 230 11.28 -17.22 -10.86
N GLU A 231 12.49 -17.71 -11.13
CA GLU A 231 13.23 -18.57 -10.20
C GLU A 231 13.56 -17.83 -8.90
N PHE A 232 14.05 -16.59 -9.00
CA PHE A 232 14.27 -15.72 -7.84
C PHE A 232 13.00 -15.58 -7.01
N LEU A 233 11.90 -15.14 -7.62
CA LEU A 233 10.65 -14.89 -6.90
C LEU A 233 10.08 -16.16 -6.28
N THR A 234 10.25 -17.31 -6.95
CA THR A 234 9.84 -18.61 -6.39
C THR A 234 10.58 -18.93 -5.10
N ASN A 235 11.90 -18.70 -5.06
CA ASN A 235 12.73 -19.00 -3.89
C ASN A 235 12.50 -17.99 -2.77
N ASP A 236 12.48 -16.70 -3.11
CA ASP A 236 12.28 -15.57 -2.19
C ASP A 236 10.93 -15.69 -1.45
N LEU A 237 9.82 -15.85 -2.19
CA LEU A 237 8.50 -15.99 -1.59
C LEU A 237 8.32 -17.31 -0.82
N ALA A 238 8.97 -18.40 -1.24
CA ALA A 238 8.91 -19.67 -0.51
C ALA A 238 9.59 -19.57 0.86
N GLU A 239 10.63 -18.74 0.98
CA GLU A 239 11.29 -18.45 2.25
C GLU A 239 10.47 -17.46 3.10
N ALA A 240 10.08 -16.33 2.51
CA ALA A 240 9.36 -15.27 3.22
C ALA A 240 8.00 -15.74 3.74
N SER A 241 7.24 -16.51 2.95
CA SER A 241 5.86 -16.92 3.30
C SER A 241 5.75 -17.87 4.48
N VAL A 242 6.85 -18.55 4.84
CA VAL A 242 6.91 -19.46 6.00
C VAL A 242 7.65 -18.84 7.18
N ASN A 243 8.16 -17.62 7.05
CA ASN A 243 8.87 -16.93 8.11
C ASN A 243 7.86 -16.34 9.13
N PRO A 244 7.83 -16.82 10.38
CA PRO A 244 6.89 -16.33 11.40
C PRO A 244 7.19 -14.89 11.87
N ASP A 245 8.34 -14.34 11.47
CA ASP A 245 8.73 -12.98 11.78
C ASP A 245 8.13 -11.95 10.82
N TYR A 246 7.56 -12.38 9.69
CA TYR A 246 6.85 -11.49 8.78
C TYR A 246 5.35 -11.55 8.99
N ASP A 247 4.74 -10.37 9.00
CA ASP A 247 3.30 -10.18 9.07
C ASP A 247 2.69 -10.05 7.68
N PHE A 248 3.39 -9.40 6.75
CA PHE A 248 2.88 -9.12 5.41
C PHE A 248 3.95 -9.30 4.35
N LEU A 249 3.55 -9.79 3.18
CA LEU A 249 4.36 -9.86 1.97
C LEU A 249 3.78 -8.89 0.93
N ILE A 250 4.57 -7.92 0.48
CA ILE A 250 4.12 -6.85 -0.41
C ILE A 250 4.97 -6.79 -1.68
N GLY A 251 4.32 -6.93 -2.84
CA GLY A 251 4.96 -6.85 -4.14
C GLY A 251 4.88 -5.45 -4.76
N LEU A 252 5.88 -5.11 -5.56
CA LEU A 252 5.93 -3.92 -6.41
C LEU A 252 6.22 -4.32 -7.87
N VAL A 253 5.40 -3.84 -8.79
CA VAL A 253 5.54 -4.10 -10.24
C VAL A 253 5.06 -2.88 -11.01
N HIS A 254 5.44 -2.71 -12.27
CA HIS A 254 4.86 -1.63 -13.08
C HIS A 254 3.56 -2.04 -13.76
N ARG A 255 3.58 -3.05 -14.65
CA ARG A 255 2.38 -3.48 -15.37
C ARG A 255 1.38 -4.17 -14.44
N PRO A 256 0.07 -3.91 -14.59
CA PRO A 256 -0.92 -4.38 -13.63
C PRO A 256 -1.40 -5.81 -13.93
N PHE A 257 -1.55 -6.60 -12.86
CA PHE A 257 -2.29 -7.88 -12.88
C PHE A 257 -3.80 -7.68 -13.03
N TYR A 258 -4.30 -6.61 -12.44
CA TYR A 258 -5.71 -6.25 -12.46
C TYR A 258 -5.84 -4.74 -12.63
N SER A 259 -6.47 -4.31 -13.73
CA SER A 259 -6.81 -2.91 -13.93
C SER A 259 -8.06 -2.79 -14.78
N SER A 260 -8.92 -1.87 -14.37
CA SER A 260 -10.11 -1.34 -15.01
C SER A 260 -9.81 -0.09 -15.87
N GLY A 261 -8.53 0.30 -15.93
CA GLY A 261 -7.98 1.41 -16.69
C GLY A 261 -7.96 1.19 -18.21
N TYR A 262 -7.26 2.08 -18.90
CA TYR A 262 -7.16 2.05 -20.36
C TYR A 262 -6.30 0.90 -20.87
N HIS A 263 -5.18 0.65 -20.19
CA HIS A 263 -4.23 -0.40 -20.56
C HIS A 263 -4.73 -1.76 -20.09
N GLY A 264 -5.24 -1.82 -18.86
CA GLY A 264 -5.84 -3.03 -18.30
C GLY A 264 -4.80 -4.09 -17.94
N ARG A 265 -5.28 -5.29 -17.66
CA ARG A 265 -4.49 -6.44 -17.19
C ARG A 265 -3.45 -6.92 -18.21
N GLU A 266 -2.23 -7.15 -17.73
CA GLU A 266 -1.16 -7.84 -18.45
C GLU A 266 -1.33 -9.37 -18.34
N GLU A 267 -1.97 -9.97 -19.35
CA GLU A 267 -2.47 -11.35 -19.26
C GLU A 267 -1.34 -12.40 -19.15
N ASP A 268 -0.24 -12.24 -19.90
CA ASP A 268 0.85 -13.21 -19.91
C ASP A 268 1.60 -13.23 -18.57
N MET A 269 1.82 -12.04 -17.98
CA MET A 269 2.41 -11.89 -16.65
C MET A 269 1.49 -12.49 -15.58
N ALA A 270 0.19 -12.20 -15.65
CA ALA A 270 -0.78 -12.69 -14.70
C ALA A 270 -0.88 -14.23 -14.72
N VAL A 271 -0.93 -14.84 -15.91
CA VAL A 271 -0.95 -16.30 -16.06
C VAL A 271 0.30 -16.96 -15.46
N ALA A 272 1.47 -16.34 -15.60
CA ALA A 272 2.71 -16.86 -15.07
C ALA A 272 2.80 -16.72 -13.54
N LEU A 273 2.45 -15.56 -12.99
CA LEU A 273 2.83 -15.17 -11.64
C LEU A 273 1.70 -15.22 -10.61
N GLU A 274 0.43 -15.03 -10.97
CA GLU A 274 -0.67 -15.08 -9.99
C GLU A 274 -0.72 -16.38 -9.18
N PRO A 275 -0.54 -17.58 -9.78
CA PRO A 275 -0.52 -18.81 -9.00
C PRO A 275 0.62 -18.84 -7.97
N LEU A 276 1.77 -18.25 -8.30
CA LEU A 276 2.92 -18.17 -7.40
C LEU A 276 2.64 -17.21 -6.24
N LEU A 277 2.08 -16.02 -6.53
CA LEU A 277 1.73 -15.02 -5.51
C LEU A 277 0.68 -15.56 -4.54
N ALA A 278 -0.39 -16.15 -5.06
CA ALA A 278 -1.47 -16.72 -4.26
C ALA A 278 -0.99 -17.92 -3.41
N ALA A 279 -0.15 -18.81 -3.97
CA ALA A 279 0.36 -19.98 -3.24
C ALA A 279 1.26 -19.61 -2.05
N ASN A 280 1.92 -18.45 -2.11
CA ASN A 280 2.79 -17.94 -1.05
C ASN A 280 2.08 -16.91 -0.15
N ASN A 281 0.75 -16.75 -0.27
CA ASN A 281 -0.05 -15.82 0.54
C ASN A 281 0.47 -14.38 0.49
N VAL A 282 0.88 -13.89 -0.69
CA VAL A 282 1.18 -12.46 -0.87
C VAL A 282 -0.07 -11.65 -0.54
N ASP A 283 0.06 -10.64 0.32
CA ASP A 283 -1.09 -9.89 0.82
C ASP A 283 -1.50 -8.78 -0.15
N LEU A 284 -0.50 -8.10 -0.72
CA LEU A 284 -0.70 -6.88 -1.48
C LEU A 284 0.32 -6.77 -2.63
N VAL A 285 -0.13 -6.33 -3.79
CA VAL A 285 0.73 -5.93 -4.91
C VAL A 285 0.41 -4.49 -5.30
N LEU A 286 1.44 -3.64 -5.28
CA LEU A 286 1.42 -2.26 -5.74
C LEU A 286 1.88 -2.23 -7.20
N GLN A 287 1.08 -1.61 -8.05
CA GLN A 287 1.27 -1.61 -9.51
C GLN A 287 0.95 -0.23 -10.11
N GLY A 288 1.45 0.05 -11.32
CA GLY A 288 1.29 1.33 -12.02
C GLY A 288 0.68 1.18 -13.41
N HIS A 289 1.25 1.88 -14.39
CA HIS A 289 0.97 1.85 -15.83
C HIS A 289 -0.36 2.50 -16.24
N ASP A 290 -1.45 2.18 -15.54
CA ASP A 290 -2.70 2.91 -15.69
C ASP A 290 -2.69 4.13 -14.77
N HIS A 291 -2.78 5.33 -15.37
CA HIS A 291 -2.60 6.59 -14.65
C HIS A 291 -3.84 7.02 -13.84
N MET A 292 -4.19 6.17 -12.87
CA MET A 292 -5.34 6.28 -11.98
C MET A 292 -5.12 5.41 -10.72
N TYR A 293 -6.00 5.55 -9.75
CA TYR A 293 -6.06 4.68 -8.57
C TYR A 293 -7.11 3.60 -8.78
N GLU A 294 -6.76 2.36 -8.49
CA GLU A 294 -7.73 1.28 -8.34
C GLU A 294 -7.29 0.32 -7.26
N ARG A 295 -8.24 -0.11 -6.42
CA ARG A 295 -8.06 -1.21 -5.50
C ARG A 295 -8.99 -2.35 -5.87
N SER A 296 -8.42 -3.55 -5.99
CA SER A 296 -9.20 -4.74 -6.25
C SER A 296 -9.89 -5.29 -4.98
N HIS A 297 -10.94 -6.08 -5.17
CA HIS A 297 -11.29 -7.13 -4.22
C HIS A 297 -10.14 -8.15 -4.15
N PRO A 298 -9.97 -8.89 -3.05
CA PRO A 298 -8.98 -9.97 -3.01
C PRO A 298 -9.21 -10.97 -4.15
N GLN A 299 -8.14 -11.28 -4.89
CA GLN A 299 -8.10 -12.29 -5.95
C GLN A 299 -7.23 -13.42 -5.43
N ASP A 300 -7.87 -14.54 -5.08
CA ASP A 300 -7.22 -15.69 -4.44
C ASP A 300 -6.35 -15.33 -3.21
N GLY A 301 -6.81 -14.34 -2.43
CA GLY A 301 -6.16 -13.87 -1.21
C GLY A 301 -5.32 -12.60 -1.40
N VAL A 302 -4.88 -12.30 -2.62
CA VAL A 302 -4.01 -11.16 -2.92
C VAL A 302 -4.85 -9.93 -3.26
N ILE A 303 -4.53 -8.77 -2.69
CA ILE A 303 -5.10 -7.48 -3.10
C ILE A 303 -4.15 -6.80 -4.09
N TYR A 304 -4.68 -6.21 -5.16
CA TYR A 304 -3.91 -5.46 -6.14
C TYR A 304 -4.33 -3.99 -6.10
N ILE A 305 -3.35 -3.09 -6.08
CA ILE A 305 -3.59 -1.65 -6.09
C ILE A 305 -2.82 -1.00 -7.23
N VAL A 306 -3.55 -0.47 -8.22
CA VAL A 306 -3.01 0.48 -9.19
C VAL A 306 -2.82 1.83 -8.49
N THR A 307 -1.61 2.36 -8.50
CA THR A 307 -1.22 3.63 -7.88
C THR A 307 -0.52 4.60 -8.85
N GLY A 308 -0.93 4.61 -10.12
CA GLY A 308 -0.34 5.43 -11.20
C GLY A 308 -0.73 6.91 -11.19
N GLY A 309 -0.95 7.49 -10.01
CA GLY A 309 -1.41 8.86 -9.83
C GLY A 309 -0.30 9.89 -9.66
N GLY A 310 0.95 9.58 -9.99
CA GLY A 310 2.11 10.38 -9.59
C GLY A 310 2.33 11.65 -10.40
N GLY A 311 1.72 11.78 -11.58
CA GLY A 311 1.87 12.98 -12.42
C GLY A 311 1.81 12.73 -13.94
N ALA A 312 1.68 11.49 -14.39
CA ALA A 312 1.52 11.20 -15.81
C ALA A 312 0.15 11.71 -16.35
N PRO A 313 0.05 12.02 -17.65
CA PRO A 313 -1.21 12.46 -18.25
C PRO A 313 -2.34 11.44 -18.01
N SER A 314 -3.44 11.86 -17.38
CA SER A 314 -4.48 10.95 -16.86
C SER A 314 -4.97 9.90 -17.87
N SER A 315 -5.06 8.65 -17.41
CA SER A 315 -5.60 7.51 -18.13
C SER A 315 -6.71 6.89 -17.27
N PRO A 316 -7.97 7.35 -17.42
CA PRO A 316 -9.03 7.05 -16.47
C PRO A 316 -9.51 5.60 -16.56
N ILE A 317 -10.12 5.11 -15.48
CA ILE A 317 -10.96 3.91 -15.47
C ILE A 317 -12.01 4.01 -16.58
N ILE A 318 -12.05 2.98 -17.43
CA ILE A 318 -12.95 2.91 -18.58
C ILE A 318 -14.09 1.93 -18.31
N TRP A 319 -13.87 0.91 -17.48
CA TRP A 319 -14.83 -0.17 -17.23
C TRP A 319 -14.87 -0.53 -15.76
N TRP A 320 -16.02 -0.53 -15.11
CA TRP A 320 -16.10 -1.08 -13.74
C TRP A 320 -16.10 -2.61 -13.80
N LEU A 321 -14.91 -3.22 -13.75
CA LEU A 321 -14.75 -4.66 -13.80
C LEU A 321 -15.09 -5.31 -12.45
N GLY A 322 -15.44 -6.61 -12.46
CA GLY A 322 -15.90 -7.31 -11.26
C GLY A 322 -14.88 -7.41 -10.13
N HIS A 323 -13.59 -7.26 -10.44
CA HIS A 323 -12.53 -7.19 -9.44
C HIS A 323 -12.41 -5.81 -8.79
N CYS A 324 -12.92 -4.73 -9.40
CA CYS A 324 -12.76 -3.37 -8.91
C CYS A 324 -13.58 -3.17 -7.62
N ALA A 325 -12.89 -3.00 -6.49
CA ALA A 325 -13.52 -2.65 -5.22
C ALA A 325 -13.68 -1.14 -5.07
N PHE A 326 -12.69 -0.37 -5.53
CA PHE A 326 -12.70 1.09 -5.54
C PHE A 326 -11.82 1.63 -6.65
N GLY A 327 -12.14 2.82 -7.18
CA GLY A 327 -11.31 3.48 -8.17
C GLY A 327 -11.46 5.00 -8.20
N TYR A 328 -10.40 5.70 -8.60
CA TYR A 328 -10.31 7.15 -8.64
C TYR A 328 -9.37 7.64 -9.76
N ASN A 329 -9.81 8.58 -10.58
CA ASN A 329 -9.19 8.91 -11.88
C ASN A 329 -8.24 10.12 -11.87
N PHE A 330 -7.69 10.49 -10.71
CA PHE A 330 -6.86 11.69 -10.59
C PHE A 330 -5.60 11.43 -9.76
N PHE A 331 -4.74 12.43 -9.67
CA PHE A 331 -3.46 12.35 -8.96
C PHE A 331 -3.67 11.99 -7.49
N HIS A 332 -2.77 11.15 -6.98
CA HIS A 332 -2.83 10.62 -5.64
C HIS A 332 -1.49 9.99 -5.22
N HIS A 333 -1.39 9.71 -3.93
CA HIS A 333 -0.42 8.78 -3.37
C HIS A 333 -1.09 7.96 -2.27
N LEU A 334 -0.37 6.94 -1.80
CA LEU A 334 -0.79 6.09 -0.70
C LEU A 334 0.12 6.36 0.49
N ASN A 335 -0.47 6.43 1.69
CA ASN A 335 0.25 6.44 2.96
C ASN A 335 -0.09 5.15 3.72
N PHE A 336 0.93 4.38 4.05
CA PHE A 336 0.81 3.14 4.80
C PHE A 336 1.37 3.31 6.21
N LYS A 337 0.62 2.85 7.22
CA LYS A 337 1.00 2.87 8.63
C LYS A 337 0.94 1.47 9.20
N TYR A 338 2.10 0.95 9.58
CA TYR A 338 2.24 -0.33 10.26
C TYR A 338 2.30 -0.12 11.77
N VAL A 339 1.45 -0.85 12.49
CA VAL A 339 1.42 -0.88 13.96
C VAL A 339 1.79 -2.29 14.40
N ALA A 340 3.00 -2.45 14.92
CA ALA A 340 3.62 -3.75 15.17
C ALA A 340 2.84 -4.56 16.21
N ASP A 341 2.52 -3.94 17.35
CA ASP A 341 1.76 -4.57 18.44
C ASP A 341 0.37 -5.05 18.02
N GLU A 342 -0.18 -4.50 16.93
CA GLU A 342 -1.48 -4.88 16.39
C GLU A 342 -1.40 -5.85 15.22
N HIS A 343 -0.20 -6.12 14.69
CA HIS A 343 0.06 -6.79 13.42
C HIS A 343 -0.84 -6.23 12.30
N LYS A 344 -0.87 -4.90 12.21
CA LYS A 344 -1.86 -4.16 11.41
C LYS A 344 -1.18 -3.19 10.46
N LEU A 345 -1.49 -3.30 9.18
CA LEU A 345 -1.11 -2.35 8.15
C LEU A 345 -2.35 -1.58 7.69
N SER A 346 -2.36 -0.26 7.85
CA SER A 346 -3.44 0.61 7.38
C SER A 346 -2.94 1.45 6.21
N MET A 347 -3.65 1.44 5.09
CA MET A 347 -3.40 2.27 3.92
C MET A 347 -4.46 3.36 3.82
N PHE A 348 -4.02 4.58 3.52
CA PHE A 348 -4.85 5.74 3.22
C PHE A 348 -4.48 6.26 1.85
N MET A 349 -5.45 6.33 0.94
CA MET A 349 -5.27 6.95 -0.36
C MET A 349 -5.59 8.43 -0.25
N HIS A 350 -4.59 9.26 -0.48
CA HIS A 350 -4.68 10.72 -0.47
C HIS A 350 -4.81 11.20 -1.92
N ASN A 351 -5.84 12.00 -2.21
CA ASN A 351 -5.98 12.61 -3.51
C ASN A 351 -5.10 13.88 -3.66
N TYR A 352 -5.21 14.53 -4.81
CA TYR A 352 -4.51 15.79 -5.12
C TYR A 352 -4.79 16.95 -4.14
N ASP A 353 -5.93 16.96 -3.44
CA ASP A 353 -6.29 17.97 -2.45
C ASP A 353 -5.90 17.54 -1.01
N ASP A 354 -5.17 16.43 -0.87
CA ASP A 354 -4.79 15.76 0.40
C ASP A 354 -5.97 15.19 1.21
N ASP A 355 -7.15 15.04 0.58
CA ASP A 355 -8.27 14.34 1.19
C ASP A 355 -8.04 12.82 1.14
N ILE A 356 -8.39 12.13 2.22
CA ILE A 356 -8.45 10.66 2.23
C ILE A 356 -9.72 10.21 1.50
N VAL A 357 -9.56 9.56 0.35
CA VAL A 357 -10.66 9.15 -0.53
C VAL A 357 -10.94 7.64 -0.45
N ASP A 358 -9.94 6.84 -0.11
CA ASP A 358 -10.08 5.40 0.15
C ASP A 358 -9.15 4.95 1.28
N SER A 359 -9.45 3.79 1.87
CA SER A 359 -8.59 3.16 2.87
C SER A 359 -8.69 1.64 2.85
N LEU A 360 -7.61 0.98 3.28
CA LEU A 360 -7.54 -0.47 3.45
C LEU A 360 -6.90 -0.77 4.80
N ILE A 361 -7.36 -1.83 5.47
CA ILE A 361 -6.73 -2.33 6.70
C ILE A 361 -6.46 -3.82 6.51
N LEU A 362 -5.19 -4.21 6.62
CA LEU A 362 -4.75 -5.60 6.71
C LEU A 362 -4.40 -5.91 8.16
N ILE A 363 -4.78 -7.10 8.62
CA ILE A 363 -4.52 -7.56 9.99
C ILE A 363 -4.00 -9.00 9.92
N ASN A 364 -2.73 -9.21 10.24
CA ASN A 364 -2.18 -10.55 10.44
C ASN A 364 -2.23 -10.91 11.92
N ARG A 365 -3.44 -11.21 12.40
CA ARG A 365 -3.58 -11.84 13.72
C ARG A 365 -3.78 -13.32 13.48
N PRO A 366 -3.12 -14.21 14.23
CA PRO A 366 -3.68 -15.52 14.45
C PRO A 366 -5.03 -15.25 15.10
N ILE A 367 -6.09 -15.32 14.30
CA ILE A 367 -7.42 -15.39 14.84
C ILE A 367 -7.36 -16.69 15.61
N ALA A 368 -7.21 -16.60 16.93
CA ALA A 368 -7.76 -17.60 17.80
C ALA A 368 -9.23 -17.63 17.42
N VAL A 369 -9.56 -18.46 16.45
CA VAL A 369 -10.92 -18.81 16.12
C VAL A 369 -11.35 -19.57 17.36
N GLN A 370 -11.77 -18.84 18.39
CA GLN A 370 -12.96 -19.29 19.08
C GLN A 370 -14.01 -19.27 17.99
N GLU A 371 -14.12 -20.43 17.33
CA GLU A 371 -15.29 -20.81 16.58
C GLU A 371 -16.40 -20.73 17.62
N GLN A 372 -16.97 -19.55 17.80
CA GLN A 372 -18.28 -19.47 18.40
C GLN A 372 -19.16 -20.07 17.31
N ALA A 373 -19.34 -21.39 17.37
CA ALA A 373 -20.15 -22.13 16.44
C ALA A 373 -21.40 -21.32 16.20
N LEU A 374 -21.58 -20.84 14.95
CA LEU A 374 -22.80 -20.14 14.58
C LEU A 374 -23.94 -21.06 15.03
N PRO A 375 -24.86 -20.62 15.90
CA PRO A 375 -25.95 -21.47 16.31
C PRO A 375 -26.65 -21.95 15.04
N GLY A 376 -26.94 -23.25 14.96
CA GLY A 376 -27.47 -23.88 13.76
C GLY A 376 -28.63 -23.07 13.15
N LYS A 377 -28.70 -23.01 11.83
CA LYS A 377 -29.82 -22.36 11.15
C LYS A 377 -31.09 -23.19 11.40
N HIS A 378 -31.90 -22.78 12.37
CA HIS A 378 -33.12 -23.47 12.73
C HIS A 378 -34.35 -22.76 12.13
N GLU A 379 -35.20 -23.54 11.46
CA GLU A 379 -36.39 -23.02 10.78
C GLU A 379 -37.57 -22.84 11.76
N LEU A 380 -37.94 -21.59 12.00
CA LEU A 380 -39.12 -21.23 12.80
C LEU A 380 -40.40 -21.55 12.05
N ARG A 381 -41.41 -22.10 12.74
CA ARG A 381 -42.71 -22.42 12.13
C ARG A 381 -43.81 -21.60 12.76
N ALA A 382 -44.51 -20.83 11.94
CA ALA A 382 -45.68 -20.06 12.32
C ALA A 382 -46.87 -20.50 11.47
N TYR A 383 -47.92 -21.06 12.10
CA TYR A 383 -49.11 -21.51 11.38
C TYR A 383 -50.41 -21.26 12.17
N PRO A 384 -51.49 -20.78 11.53
CA PRO A 384 -51.50 -20.23 10.17
C PRO A 384 -50.66 -18.95 10.07
N ASN A 385 -50.10 -18.67 8.90
CA ASN A 385 -49.38 -17.42 8.59
C ASN A 385 -49.51 -17.15 7.09
N PRO A 386 -50.30 -16.15 6.63
CA PRO A 386 -51.00 -15.14 7.44
C PRO A 386 -52.10 -15.68 8.36
N PHE A 387 -52.53 -14.92 9.37
CA PHE A 387 -53.57 -15.32 10.33
C PHE A 387 -54.53 -14.19 10.72
N ASN A 388 -55.76 -14.57 11.12
CA ASN A 388 -56.82 -13.63 11.51
C ASN A 388 -57.03 -13.52 13.04
N SER A 389 -57.09 -14.66 13.75
CA SER A 389 -57.37 -14.66 15.20
C SER A 389 -56.19 -15.07 16.06
N TYR A 390 -55.43 -16.07 15.62
CA TYR A 390 -54.20 -16.48 16.28
C TYR A 390 -53.25 -17.18 15.32
N CYS A 391 -51.96 -17.16 15.66
CA CYS A 391 -50.91 -17.94 15.05
C CYS A 391 -50.23 -18.80 16.11
N ARG A 392 -49.91 -20.04 15.78
CA ARG A 392 -49.07 -20.89 16.62
C ARG A 392 -47.63 -20.79 16.12
N ILE A 393 -46.74 -20.29 16.97
CA ILE A 393 -45.30 -20.17 16.70
C ILE A 393 -44.60 -21.29 17.45
N CYS A 394 -43.99 -22.21 16.71
CA CYS A 394 -43.36 -23.40 17.25
C CYS A 394 -41.84 -23.30 17.18
N ARG A 395 -41.19 -23.77 18.25
CA ARG A 395 -39.75 -23.94 18.29
C ARG A 395 -39.33 -25.10 17.39
N PRO A 396 -38.14 -25.03 16.78
CA PRO A 396 -37.52 -26.13 16.06
C PRO A 396 -37.35 -27.37 16.97
N PRO A 397 -37.53 -28.61 16.45
CA PRO A 397 -37.46 -29.84 17.27
C PRO A 397 -36.10 -30.11 17.92
N ASP A 398 -35.05 -29.53 17.35
CA ASP A 398 -33.64 -29.69 17.69
C ASP A 398 -33.14 -28.66 18.73
N LEU A 399 -33.88 -27.56 18.93
CA LEU A 399 -33.65 -26.63 20.04
C LEU A 399 -34.20 -27.24 21.34
N LYS A 400 -33.33 -27.43 22.34
CA LYS A 400 -33.67 -27.93 23.68
C LYS A 400 -33.57 -26.80 24.73
N GLY A 401 -34.29 -26.94 25.84
CA GLY A 401 -34.33 -25.96 26.93
C GLY A 401 -35.50 -24.96 26.83
N GLU A 402 -35.70 -24.23 27.92
CA GLU A 402 -36.64 -23.09 28.00
C GLU A 402 -36.14 -21.95 27.11
N GLN A 403 -37.05 -21.25 26.45
CA GLN A 403 -36.72 -20.19 25.51
C GLN A 403 -37.74 -19.07 25.61
N ASP A 404 -37.29 -17.82 25.54
CA ASP A 404 -38.21 -16.69 25.39
C ASP A 404 -38.46 -16.43 23.91
N ILE A 405 -39.70 -16.10 23.55
CA ILE A 405 -40.06 -15.57 22.24
C ILE A 405 -40.38 -14.08 22.36
N GLU A 406 -39.82 -13.31 21.44
CA GLU A 406 -40.03 -11.88 21.30
C GLU A 406 -40.62 -11.59 19.94
N ILE A 407 -41.61 -10.71 19.89
CA ILE A 407 -42.28 -10.28 18.67
C ILE A 407 -42.14 -8.78 18.54
N TYR A 408 -41.75 -8.34 17.36
CA TYR A 408 -41.45 -6.97 17.00
C TYR A 408 -42.34 -6.51 15.85
N ASP A 409 -42.66 -5.22 15.79
CA ASP A 409 -43.22 -4.62 14.58
C ASP A 409 -42.13 -4.34 13.52
N VAL A 410 -42.53 -3.85 12.34
CA VAL A 410 -41.59 -3.53 11.25
C VAL A 410 -40.63 -2.37 11.55
N SER A 411 -40.90 -1.56 12.57
CA SER A 411 -39.98 -0.50 13.03
C SER A 411 -38.89 -1.03 13.96
N GLY A 412 -38.99 -2.30 14.38
CA GLY A 412 -38.10 -2.91 15.36
C GLY A 412 -38.56 -2.71 16.81
N SER A 413 -39.77 -2.21 17.04
CA SER A 413 -40.30 -2.03 18.40
C SER A 413 -40.84 -3.35 18.95
N LEU A 414 -40.42 -3.73 20.16
CA LEU A 414 -40.92 -4.94 20.84
C LEU A 414 -42.40 -4.77 21.20
N VAL A 415 -43.26 -5.67 20.72
CA VAL A 415 -44.70 -5.65 20.97
C VAL A 415 -45.16 -6.76 21.90
N ARG A 416 -44.45 -7.90 21.94
CA ARG A 416 -44.82 -9.04 22.78
C ARG A 416 -43.60 -9.82 23.23
N ARG A 417 -43.54 -10.18 24.51
CA ARG A 417 -42.65 -11.24 25.02
C ARG A 417 -43.47 -12.39 25.59
N ALA A 418 -43.02 -13.61 25.37
CA ALA A 418 -43.61 -14.79 26.01
C ALA A 418 -42.54 -15.83 26.32
N HIS A 419 -42.71 -16.55 27.43
CA HIS A 419 -41.82 -17.63 27.81
C HIS A 419 -42.36 -18.96 27.29
N LEU A 420 -41.55 -19.70 26.52
CA LEU A 420 -41.78 -21.12 26.26
C LEU A 420 -41.04 -21.94 27.32
N GLY A 421 -41.80 -22.59 28.20
CA GLY A 421 -41.29 -23.72 28.99
C GLY A 421 -40.95 -24.92 28.10
N GLU A 422 -40.91 -26.14 28.65
CA GLU A 422 -40.62 -27.37 27.87
C GLU A 422 -41.56 -27.62 26.66
N GLY A 423 -42.69 -26.91 26.58
CA GLY A 423 -43.61 -26.93 25.45
C GLY A 423 -42.97 -26.52 24.12
N CYS A 424 -43.48 -27.05 23.01
CA CYS A 424 -42.89 -26.82 21.69
C CYS A 424 -43.43 -25.57 20.98
N CYS A 425 -44.49 -24.90 21.46
CA CYS A 425 -45.11 -23.79 20.75
C CYS A 425 -45.82 -22.78 21.65
N PHE A 426 -45.83 -21.52 21.20
CA PHE A 426 -46.60 -20.40 21.73
C PHE A 426 -47.77 -20.05 20.82
N VAL A 427 -48.91 -19.67 21.38
CA VAL A 427 -50.08 -19.19 20.62
C VAL A 427 -50.18 -17.68 20.79
N TRP A 428 -49.99 -16.97 19.69
CA TRP A 428 -50.10 -15.52 19.66
C TRP A 428 -51.42 -15.08 19.05
N TRP A 429 -52.15 -14.22 19.76
CA TRP A 429 -53.48 -13.74 19.37
C TRP A 429 -53.46 -12.38 18.67
N GLY A 430 -52.28 -11.93 18.20
CA GLY A 430 -52.13 -10.59 17.61
C GLY A 430 -52.33 -9.45 18.62
N LYS A 431 -51.86 -9.67 19.85
CA LYS A 431 -51.95 -8.73 20.97
C LYS A 431 -50.58 -8.39 21.54
N ASP A 432 -50.44 -7.18 22.06
CA ASP A 432 -49.23 -6.74 22.75
C ASP A 432 -49.15 -7.29 24.20
N ASP A 433 -48.12 -6.91 24.95
CA ASP A 433 -47.95 -7.30 26.36
C ASP A 433 -49.02 -6.70 27.30
N SER A 434 -49.65 -5.59 26.92
CA SER A 434 -50.76 -4.99 27.66
C SER A 434 -52.11 -5.70 27.41
N GLY A 435 -52.16 -6.58 26.41
CA GLY A 435 -53.37 -7.26 25.96
C GLY A 435 -54.20 -6.46 24.93
N ALA A 436 -53.66 -5.34 24.44
CA ALA A 436 -54.27 -4.55 23.39
C ALA A 436 -54.09 -5.20 22.02
N ASP A 437 -55.03 -4.93 21.13
CA ASP A 437 -55.08 -5.47 19.79
C ASP A 437 -54.08 -4.74 18.87
N LEU A 438 -53.16 -5.49 18.25
CA LEU A 438 -52.20 -4.96 17.29
C LEU A 438 -52.85 -4.79 15.89
N PRO A 439 -52.44 -3.80 15.07
CA PRO A 439 -53.00 -3.62 13.73
C PRO A 439 -52.63 -4.77 12.78
N SER A 440 -53.43 -4.94 11.71
CA SER A 440 -53.05 -5.78 10.57
C SER A 440 -51.70 -5.33 10.02
N GLY A 441 -50.80 -6.26 9.77
CA GLY A 441 -49.45 -5.91 9.39
C GLY A 441 -48.45 -7.05 9.49
N VAL A 442 -47.19 -6.70 9.23
CA VAL A 442 -46.05 -7.60 9.32
C VAL A 442 -45.39 -7.44 10.69
N TYR A 443 -45.05 -8.56 11.31
CA TYR A 443 -44.32 -8.62 12.57
C TYR A 443 -43.17 -9.62 12.45
N LEU A 444 -42.14 -9.46 13.27
CA LEU A 444 -40.97 -10.33 13.29
C LEU A 444 -40.91 -11.05 14.64
N ALA A 445 -40.82 -12.37 14.65
CA ALA A 445 -40.68 -13.13 15.89
C ALA A 445 -39.33 -13.85 15.98
N LYS A 446 -38.67 -13.78 17.14
CA LYS A 446 -37.33 -14.32 17.43
C LYS A 446 -37.31 -15.05 18.79
N PHE A 447 -36.47 -16.09 18.95
CA PHE A 447 -36.20 -16.72 20.25
C PHE A 447 -34.92 -16.17 20.94
N VAL A 448 -34.90 -16.14 22.28
CA VAL A 448 -33.81 -15.61 23.12
C VAL A 448 -33.48 -16.59 24.27
N PRO A 449 -32.19 -16.87 24.62
CA PRO A 449 -30.92 -16.43 24.04
C PRO A 449 -30.19 -17.62 23.36
N GLY A 450 -30.24 -17.71 22.03
CA GLY A 450 -29.54 -18.80 21.34
C GLY A 450 -29.78 -18.94 19.83
N THR A 451 -30.58 -18.09 19.20
CA THR A 451 -30.81 -18.16 17.74
C THR A 451 -30.88 -16.77 17.11
N GLU A 452 -30.14 -16.57 16.02
CA GLU A 452 -30.26 -15.37 15.16
C GLU A 452 -31.46 -15.43 14.19
N ASN A 453 -32.29 -16.47 14.26
CA ASN A 453 -33.39 -16.65 13.32
C ASN A 453 -34.63 -15.83 13.76
N ALA A 454 -35.16 -15.02 12.84
CA ALA A 454 -36.46 -14.36 12.97
C ALA A 454 -37.43 -14.84 11.88
N ILE A 455 -38.72 -14.97 12.20
CA ILE A 455 -39.77 -15.27 11.21
C ILE A 455 -40.69 -14.08 11.00
N LYS A 456 -41.02 -13.83 9.73
CA LYS A 456 -42.05 -12.88 9.32
C LYS A 456 -43.44 -13.45 9.59
N LEU A 457 -44.21 -12.78 10.45
CA LEU A 457 -45.60 -13.04 10.75
C LEU A 457 -46.47 -12.01 10.04
N THR A 458 -47.61 -12.43 9.48
CA THR A 458 -48.56 -11.53 8.82
C THR A 458 -49.93 -11.64 9.47
N ILE A 459 -50.38 -10.57 10.12
CA ILE A 459 -51.71 -10.44 10.71
C ILE A 459 -52.66 -9.85 9.67
N ILE A 460 -53.81 -10.50 9.48
CA ILE A 460 -54.92 -10.01 8.65
C ILE A 460 -56.18 -9.91 9.53
N LYS A 461 -56.49 -8.72 10.05
CA LYS A 461 -57.74 -8.47 10.77
C LYS A 461 -58.90 -8.14 9.85
#